data_AF-A0A4V5NIF1-F1
#
_entry.id   AF-A0A4V5NIF1-F1
#
_cell.length_a   1.000
_cell.length_b   1.000
_cell.length_c   1.000
_cell.angle_alpha   90.00
_cell.angle_beta   90.00
_cell.angle_gamma   90.00
#
_symmetry.space_group_name_H-M   'P 1'
#
loop_
_entity.id
_entity.type
_entity.pdbx_description
1 polymer ?
#
loop_
_entity_poly.entity_id
_entity_poly.type
_entity_poly.pdbx_seq_one_letter_code
_entity_poly.pdbx_strand_id
1 'polypeptide(L)'
;MTLPIALEDDHRRHGESLEVERPAKRVRFDSDSVLQKDLGTKGGASLVRRHPLGVRPSGNALTSLVNLKQACGPFALLPDELLIARLDDLSPADFEAGWVNRPFILTAPVKSWPVYQTWSTEQLLEKYADTCFRAESVDWPLRTYVDYMTNSQDESPLYLFDRAFAEKMHLTVSSQPGEEADYWPPTCFGSDLFTVLGSQRPDHRWLIVGPERSGSTFHKDPNATSAWNAVLKGSKYWIMFPSSLSIPPPPGVYVSDDQSEVTSPLSIAEWLLGFHAEARQTAGCVEGVCNEGDVLHVPSGWYHLVLNLEPSIAITQNFIPRWRVGAVLQFLRDQKQSVSGFSDDVEDPYALFVSRLREHDPELLEEGLIELDRLSKGGRGKWEELTKPTVSEEADHEASGFSFGFGGDDEAEAEEVP
;
A
#
# COMPACT_ATOMS: atom_id res chain seq x y z
N MET A 1 -10.21 -43.98 62.79
CA MET A 1 -11.06 -43.41 63.85
C MET A 1 -11.30 -41.95 63.50
N THR A 2 -12.58 -41.59 63.32
CA THR A 2 -13.19 -40.29 63.65
C THR A 2 -12.49 -38.98 63.22
N LEU A 3 -13.09 -38.30 62.23
CA LEU A 3 -13.56 -36.92 62.44
C LEU A 3 -14.54 -36.92 63.64
N PRO A 4 -14.78 -35.84 64.44
CA PRO A 4 -15.20 -34.55 63.89
C PRO A 4 -14.99 -33.28 64.80
N ILE A 5 -15.64 -32.18 64.39
CA ILE A 5 -16.30 -31.12 65.19
C ILE A 5 -15.60 -29.75 65.26
N ALA A 6 -16.30 -28.79 64.66
CA ALA A 6 -16.21 -27.34 64.81
C ALA A 6 -16.84 -26.85 66.11
N LEU A 7 -16.39 -25.71 66.64
CA LEU A 7 -17.20 -24.84 67.49
C LEU A 7 -16.85 -23.37 67.20
N GLU A 8 -17.94 -22.63 66.95
CA GLU A 8 -18.16 -21.17 67.02
C GLU A 8 -17.69 -20.60 68.37
N ASP A 9 -17.58 -19.31 68.69
CA ASP A 9 -17.93 -17.99 68.16
C ASP A 9 -17.15 -17.00 69.09
N ASP A 10 -16.92 -15.75 68.70
CA ASP A 10 -17.41 -14.58 69.48
C ASP A 10 -16.89 -13.24 68.91
N HIS A 11 -17.80 -12.30 68.95
CA HIS A 11 -17.80 -10.93 68.47
C HIS A 11 -16.73 -10.02 69.10
N ARG A 12 -16.20 -9.06 68.31
CA ARG A 12 -16.42 -7.60 68.51
C ARG A 12 -15.44 -6.70 67.69
N ARG A 13 -16.07 -5.74 67.01
CA ARG A 13 -15.74 -4.29 66.88
C ARG A 13 -14.82 -3.77 65.77
N HIS A 14 -15.44 -2.83 65.01
CA HIS A 14 -14.93 -1.60 64.37
C HIS A 14 -13.73 -1.74 63.41
N GLY A 15 -13.77 -1.35 62.14
CA GLY A 15 -14.56 -0.32 61.45
C GLY A 15 -13.59 0.72 60.90
N GLU A 16 -13.35 0.74 59.59
CA GLU A 16 -12.91 1.94 58.86
C GLU A 16 -13.06 1.73 57.35
N SER A 17 -13.73 2.70 56.73
CA SER A 17 -14.13 2.80 55.34
C SER A 17 -12.97 3.25 54.45
N LEU A 18 -12.71 2.53 53.36
CA LEU A 18 -11.85 3.02 52.28
C LEU A 18 -12.71 3.72 51.22
N GLU A 19 -12.54 5.04 51.12
CA GLU A 19 -13.12 5.89 50.07
C GLU A 19 -12.54 5.50 48.70
N VAL A 20 -13.42 5.26 47.72
CA VAL A 20 -13.06 5.05 46.32
C VAL A 20 -13.18 6.38 45.59
N GLU A 21 -12.04 7.00 45.24
CA GLU A 21 -12.01 8.19 44.39
C GLU A 21 -12.57 7.90 42.98
N ARG A 22 -13.50 8.73 42.51
CA ARG A 22 -14.07 8.66 41.17
C ARG A 22 -13.16 9.38 40.16
N PRO A 23 -12.93 8.84 38.95
CA PRO A 23 -12.07 9.50 37.97
C PRO A 23 -12.70 10.77 37.39
N ALA A 24 -11.87 11.79 37.17
CA ALA A 24 -12.26 13.10 36.68
C ALA A 24 -12.78 13.08 35.23
N LYS A 25 -13.75 13.98 34.95
CA LYS A 25 -14.43 14.11 33.65
C LYS A 25 -13.46 14.43 32.50
N ARG A 26 -13.71 13.80 31.35
CA ARG A 26 -13.01 13.96 30.06
C ARG A 26 -13.11 15.41 29.57
N VAL A 27 -11.99 16.12 29.46
CA VAL A 27 -11.92 17.46 28.87
C VAL A 27 -11.90 17.34 27.34
N ARG A 28 -12.81 18.04 26.65
CA ARG A 28 -12.83 18.17 25.19
C ARG A 28 -11.76 19.20 24.78
N PHE A 29 -10.88 18.83 23.86
CA PHE A 29 -9.89 19.74 23.28
C PHE A 29 -10.31 20.21 21.90
N ASP A 30 -10.07 21.49 21.65
CA ASP A 30 -10.30 22.20 20.40
C ASP A 30 -9.05 22.07 19.52
N SER A 31 -9.20 21.57 18.29
CA SER A 31 -8.09 21.18 17.40
C SER A 31 -7.27 22.35 16.86
N ASP A 32 -7.81 23.57 16.93
CA ASP A 32 -7.34 24.68 16.10
C ASP A 32 -6.23 25.52 16.76
N SER A 33 -5.92 25.27 18.04
CA SER A 33 -4.92 26.06 18.78
C SER A 33 -3.48 25.54 18.69
N VAL A 34 -3.24 24.38 18.08
CA VAL A 34 -1.92 23.70 18.11
C VAL A 34 -0.97 24.18 17.00
N LEU A 35 -1.45 24.97 16.02
CA LEU A 35 -0.67 25.37 14.85
C LEU A 35 0.11 26.69 14.98
N GLN A 36 0.07 27.39 16.11
CA GLN A 36 0.83 28.64 16.29
C GLN A 36 1.76 28.60 17.50
N LYS A 37 3.01 28.19 17.24
CA LYS A 37 4.28 28.75 17.73
C LYS A 37 5.31 27.63 17.91
N ASP A 38 6.25 27.54 16.97
CA ASP A 38 7.61 27.11 17.34
C ASP A 38 8.64 27.72 16.38
N LEU A 39 8.87 29.04 16.56
CA LEU A 39 10.11 29.70 16.17
C LEU A 39 11.09 29.58 17.34
N GLY A 40 11.97 28.58 17.32
CA GLY A 40 13.20 28.64 18.13
C GLY A 40 13.66 27.33 18.78
N THR A 41 14.45 26.56 18.03
CA THR A 41 15.75 26.08 18.53
C THR A 41 16.62 25.75 17.32
N LYS A 42 17.80 26.38 17.25
CA LYS A 42 18.77 26.18 16.17
C LYS A 42 19.26 24.73 16.20
N GLY A 43 18.82 23.92 15.24
CA GLY A 43 19.33 22.56 15.02
C GLY A 43 18.23 21.57 14.64
N GLY A 44 17.88 21.54 13.36
CA GLY A 44 17.08 20.48 12.73
C GLY A 44 15.58 20.56 12.99
N ALA A 45 14.79 20.75 11.93
CA ALA A 45 13.37 20.44 11.95
C ALA A 45 13.21 18.96 12.34
N SER A 46 12.83 18.70 13.59
CA SER A 46 12.57 17.32 14.02
C SER A 46 11.27 16.88 13.37
N LEU A 47 11.37 16.02 12.37
CA LEU A 47 10.23 15.40 11.66
C LEU A 47 9.32 14.57 12.60
N VAL A 48 9.73 14.35 13.86
CA VAL A 48 9.02 13.49 14.82
C VAL A 48 7.75 14.19 15.28
N ARG A 49 6.60 13.62 14.91
CA ARG A 49 5.30 14.08 15.40
C ARG A 49 5.25 13.95 16.92
N ARG A 50 5.00 15.06 17.61
CA ARG A 50 4.79 15.05 19.06
C ARG A 50 3.35 14.65 19.36
N HIS A 51 3.15 13.90 20.44
CA HIS A 51 1.83 13.73 21.02
C HIS A 51 1.23 15.12 21.32
N PRO A 52 -0.10 15.32 21.26
CA PRO A 52 -0.75 16.60 21.58
C PRO A 52 -0.42 17.18 22.97
N LEU A 53 0.12 16.36 23.87
CA LEU A 53 0.61 16.76 25.20
C LEU A 53 2.11 17.13 25.22
N GLY A 54 2.75 17.30 24.06
CA GLY A 54 4.18 17.60 23.95
C GLY A 54 5.12 16.42 24.20
N VAL A 55 4.58 15.21 24.42
CA VAL A 55 5.34 13.99 24.67
C VAL A 55 5.89 13.45 23.35
N ARG A 56 7.19 13.11 23.32
CA ARG A 56 7.78 12.38 22.18
C ARG A 56 7.48 10.90 22.34
N PRO A 57 7.08 10.16 21.29
CA PRO A 57 7.11 8.71 21.32
C PRO A 57 8.58 8.29 21.39
N SER A 58 9.10 8.19 22.61
CA SER A 58 10.44 7.68 22.86
C SER A 58 10.34 6.16 22.70
N GLY A 59 10.38 5.69 21.46
CA GLY A 59 10.38 4.27 21.11
C GLY A 59 11.19 3.48 22.12
N ASN A 60 10.54 2.51 22.78
CA ASN A 60 11.07 1.62 23.82
C ASN A 60 11.89 2.25 24.96
N ALA A 61 12.01 3.57 25.08
CA ALA A 61 12.91 4.21 26.04
C ALA A 61 12.47 4.04 27.51
N LEU A 62 11.22 3.62 27.72
CA LEU A 62 10.71 3.25 29.05
C LEU A 62 11.20 1.86 29.50
N THR A 63 11.62 1.00 28.58
CA THR A 63 11.91 -0.42 28.86
C THR A 63 13.26 -0.92 28.34
N SER A 64 13.88 -0.22 27.39
CA SER A 64 15.14 -0.61 26.76
C SER A 64 16.28 0.29 27.20
N LEU A 65 17.40 -0.32 27.60
CA LEU A 65 18.67 0.38 27.86
C LEU A 65 19.38 0.82 26.57
N VAL A 66 18.93 0.33 25.41
CA VAL A 66 19.53 0.60 24.10
C VAL A 66 18.51 1.27 23.20
N ASN A 67 18.89 2.41 22.62
CA ASN A 67 18.10 3.07 21.59
C ASN A 67 18.57 2.60 20.20
N LEU A 68 17.76 1.76 19.55
CA LEU A 68 18.05 1.21 18.22
C LEU A 68 18.29 2.31 17.16
N LYS A 69 17.72 3.50 17.34
CA LYS A 69 17.91 4.63 16.43
C LYS A 69 19.36 5.06 16.29
N GLN A 70 20.19 4.83 17.31
CA GLN A 70 21.62 5.12 17.25
C GLN A 70 22.38 4.20 16.29
N ALA A 71 21.83 3.02 15.97
CA ALA A 71 22.41 2.07 15.02
C ALA A 71 21.83 2.21 13.60
N CYS A 72 20.86 3.10 13.37
CA CYS A 72 20.15 3.24 12.08
C CYS A 72 20.91 4.09 11.03
N GLY A 73 22.13 4.55 11.33
CA GLY A 73 22.90 5.39 10.40
C GLY A 73 22.13 6.66 9.98
N PRO A 74 22.10 7.03 8.68
CA PRO A 74 21.36 8.19 8.19
C PRO A 74 19.85 8.17 8.50
N PHE A 75 19.24 6.99 8.65
CA PHE A 75 17.82 6.85 8.98
C PHE A 75 17.49 7.31 10.41
N ALA A 76 18.50 7.49 11.28
CA ALA A 76 18.31 8.03 12.62
C ALA A 76 17.67 9.44 12.65
N LEU A 77 17.76 10.18 11.54
CA LEU A 77 17.15 11.50 11.39
C LEU A 77 15.63 11.45 11.13
N LEU A 78 15.11 10.30 10.70
CA LEU A 78 13.69 10.12 10.38
C LEU A 78 12.91 9.65 11.61
N PRO A 79 11.64 10.06 11.79
CA PRO A 79 10.74 9.47 12.77
C PRO A 79 10.54 7.98 12.47
N ASP A 80 10.39 7.18 13.53
CA ASP A 80 10.24 5.74 13.37
C ASP A 80 8.93 5.42 12.62
N GLU A 81 7.93 6.28 12.75
CA GLU A 81 6.63 6.19 12.08
C GLU A 81 6.72 6.43 10.56
N LEU A 82 7.80 7.04 10.07
CA LEU A 82 8.04 7.21 8.63
C LEU A 82 8.78 6.04 8.02
N LEU A 83 9.36 5.12 8.80
CA LEU A 83 10.16 4.03 8.25
C LEU A 83 9.29 2.83 7.94
N ILE A 84 9.41 2.29 6.73
CA ILE A 84 8.85 0.98 6.39
C ILE A 84 9.50 -0.05 7.31
N ALA A 85 8.66 -0.86 7.98
CA ALA A 85 9.13 -1.88 8.91
C ALA A 85 10.05 -2.88 8.21
N ARG A 86 11.15 -3.26 8.87
CA ARG A 86 12.11 -4.25 8.36
C ARG A 86 12.08 -5.48 9.25
N LEU A 87 11.86 -6.63 8.65
CA LEU A 87 11.79 -7.94 9.29
C LEU A 87 12.77 -8.87 8.58
N ASP A 88 13.31 -9.85 9.30
CA ASP A 88 14.19 -10.83 8.65
C ASP A 88 13.38 -11.75 7.72
N ASP A 89 12.36 -12.38 8.30
CA ASP A 89 11.37 -13.21 7.61
C ASP A 89 10.00 -13.08 8.33
N LEU A 90 8.94 -13.64 7.74
CA LEU A 90 7.59 -13.60 8.28
C LEU A 90 6.85 -14.92 8.04
N SER A 91 6.12 -15.42 9.04
CA SER A 91 5.28 -16.60 8.83
C SER A 91 3.96 -16.24 8.13
N PRO A 92 3.31 -17.17 7.40
CA PRO A 92 1.97 -16.91 6.85
C PRO A 92 0.95 -16.49 7.91
N ALA A 93 0.98 -17.12 9.09
CA ALA A 93 0.07 -16.78 10.18
C ALA A 93 0.29 -15.36 10.71
N ASP A 94 1.55 -14.91 10.84
CA ASP A 94 1.85 -13.54 11.26
C ASP A 94 1.46 -12.53 10.17
N PHE A 95 1.69 -12.88 8.90
CA PHE A 95 1.26 -12.06 7.77
C PHE A 95 -0.24 -11.79 7.83
N GLU A 96 -1.03 -12.86 7.97
CA GLU A 96 -2.49 -12.82 8.10
C GLU A 96 -2.95 -12.04 9.33
N ALA A 97 -2.29 -12.21 10.47
CA ALA A 97 -2.70 -11.62 11.74
C ALA A 97 -2.56 -10.09 11.78
N GLY A 98 -1.64 -9.50 11.02
CA GLY A 98 -1.36 -8.06 11.17
C GLY A 98 -0.64 -7.33 10.05
N TRP A 99 -0.15 -8.02 9.02
CA TRP A 99 0.70 -7.41 8.00
C TRP A 99 0.07 -7.33 6.60
N VAL A 100 -1.07 -8.00 6.35
CA VAL A 100 -1.77 -7.96 5.05
C VAL A 100 -2.00 -6.54 4.52
N ASN A 101 -2.30 -5.58 5.41
CA ASN A 101 -2.62 -4.21 5.05
C ASN A 101 -1.49 -3.20 5.41
N ARG A 102 -0.27 -3.68 5.68
CA ARG A 102 0.87 -2.85 6.09
C ARG A 102 2.09 -3.11 5.20
N PRO A 103 2.77 -2.08 4.70
CA PRO A 103 4.02 -2.29 3.97
C PRO A 103 5.12 -2.72 4.93
N PHE A 104 5.98 -3.62 4.47
CA PHE A 104 7.15 -4.09 5.19
C PHE A 104 8.21 -4.58 4.21
N ILE A 105 9.45 -4.67 4.69
CA ILE A 105 10.60 -5.21 3.97
C ILE A 105 11.04 -6.50 4.66
N LEU A 106 11.18 -7.59 3.90
CA LEU A 106 11.85 -8.82 4.34
C LEU A 106 13.29 -8.85 3.87
N THR A 107 14.22 -9.31 4.71
CA THR A 107 15.67 -9.29 4.39
C THR A 107 16.27 -10.67 4.12
N ALA A 108 15.56 -11.77 4.39
CA ALA A 108 16.04 -13.13 4.19
C ALA A 108 15.54 -13.84 2.90
N PRO A 109 14.25 -13.76 2.50
CA PRO A 109 13.67 -14.73 1.55
C PRO A 109 14.38 -14.86 0.20
N VAL A 110 14.78 -13.74 -0.41
CA VAL A 110 15.43 -13.74 -1.74
C VAL A 110 16.79 -14.40 -1.71
N LYS A 111 17.48 -14.39 -0.56
CA LYS A 111 18.82 -14.97 -0.43
C LYS A 111 18.85 -16.48 -0.60
N SER A 112 17.68 -17.13 -0.57
CA SER A 112 17.53 -18.56 -0.83
C SER A 112 17.25 -18.89 -2.29
N TRP A 113 16.98 -17.90 -3.15
CA TRP A 113 16.69 -18.15 -4.56
C TRP A 113 17.94 -18.53 -5.34
N PRO A 114 17.89 -19.55 -6.21
CA PRO A 114 19.02 -19.88 -7.08
C PRO A 114 19.48 -18.76 -8.01
N VAL A 115 18.59 -17.85 -8.43
CA VAL A 115 18.98 -16.68 -9.22
C VAL A 115 19.69 -15.58 -8.43
N TYR A 116 19.59 -15.58 -7.09
CA TYR A 116 20.20 -14.53 -6.27
C TYR A 116 21.73 -14.52 -6.43
N GLN A 117 22.31 -13.33 -6.62
CA GLN A 117 23.73 -13.12 -6.95
C GLN A 117 24.23 -13.74 -8.26
N THR A 118 23.34 -14.31 -9.08
CA THR A 118 23.69 -14.81 -10.43
C THR A 118 23.35 -13.82 -11.55
N TRP A 119 22.61 -12.75 -11.22
CA TRP A 119 22.15 -11.75 -12.17
C TRP A 119 22.93 -10.43 -12.00
N SER A 120 23.57 -10.01 -13.08
CA SER A 120 24.08 -8.67 -13.34
C SER A 120 23.76 -8.32 -14.80
N THR A 121 23.88 -7.06 -15.19
CA THR A 121 23.72 -6.66 -16.61
C THR A 121 24.65 -7.44 -17.53
N GLU A 122 25.90 -7.64 -17.10
CA GLU A 122 26.91 -8.38 -17.86
C GLU A 122 26.53 -9.86 -17.99
N GLN A 123 26.15 -10.51 -16.89
CA GLN A 123 25.75 -11.92 -16.88
C GLN A 123 24.48 -12.18 -17.70
N LEU A 124 23.53 -11.24 -17.67
CA LEU A 124 22.32 -11.34 -18.48
C LEU A 124 22.63 -11.13 -19.97
N LEU A 125 23.56 -10.24 -20.32
CA LEU A 125 23.99 -10.06 -21.72
C LEU A 125 24.64 -11.31 -22.30
N GLU A 126 25.43 -12.06 -21.52
CA GLU A 126 26.05 -13.30 -21.99
C GLU A 126 25.04 -14.32 -22.52
N LYS A 127 23.83 -14.35 -21.94
CA LYS A 127 22.79 -15.34 -22.28
C LYS A 127 21.66 -14.78 -23.12
N TYR A 128 21.32 -13.51 -22.93
CA TYR A 128 20.07 -12.92 -23.41
C TYR A 128 20.27 -11.60 -24.17
N ALA A 129 21.49 -11.29 -24.64
CA ALA A 129 21.80 -10.06 -25.40
C ALA A 129 20.81 -9.78 -26.54
N ASP A 130 20.35 -10.83 -27.23
CA ASP A 130 19.53 -10.74 -28.44
C ASP A 130 18.04 -10.95 -28.14
N THR A 131 17.69 -11.30 -26.90
CA THR A 131 16.31 -11.45 -26.46
C THR A 131 15.68 -10.07 -26.32
N CYS A 132 14.51 -9.89 -26.96
CA CYS A 132 13.78 -8.64 -26.85
C CYS A 132 12.98 -8.55 -25.55
N PHE A 133 13.20 -7.47 -24.80
CA PHE A 133 12.43 -7.11 -23.61
C PHE A 133 11.69 -5.80 -23.83
N ARG A 134 10.53 -5.68 -23.18
CA ARG A 134 9.71 -4.48 -23.14
C ARG A 134 10.34 -3.45 -22.21
N ALA A 135 10.67 -2.29 -22.75
CA ALA A 135 11.04 -1.08 -22.00
C ALA A 135 10.03 0.02 -22.31
N GLU A 136 9.15 0.28 -21.36
CA GLU A 136 7.98 1.15 -21.52
C GLU A 136 7.16 0.83 -22.78
N SER A 137 7.28 1.64 -23.84
CA SER A 137 6.52 1.49 -25.07
C SER A 137 7.26 0.75 -26.19
N VAL A 138 8.51 0.32 -25.98
CA VAL A 138 9.36 -0.31 -27.01
C VAL A 138 9.82 -1.71 -26.64
N ASP A 139 9.93 -2.60 -27.62
CA ASP A 139 10.58 -3.91 -27.45
C ASP A 139 12.00 -3.84 -28.05
N TRP A 140 13.03 -3.98 -27.21
CA TRP A 140 14.44 -3.91 -27.63
C TRP A 140 15.22 -5.15 -27.22
N PRO A 141 16.19 -5.60 -28.04
CA PRO A 141 17.21 -6.55 -27.60
C PRO A 141 17.87 -6.05 -26.30
N LEU A 142 18.13 -6.95 -25.36
CA LEU A 142 18.73 -6.58 -24.07
C LEU A 142 20.02 -5.77 -24.25
N ARG A 143 20.87 -6.13 -25.22
CA ARG A 143 22.10 -5.37 -25.54
C ARG A 143 21.83 -3.90 -25.84
N THR A 144 20.78 -3.61 -26.60
CA THR A 144 20.39 -2.25 -26.98
C THR A 144 19.90 -1.46 -25.76
N TYR A 145 19.11 -2.11 -24.90
CA TYR A 145 18.66 -1.47 -23.66
C TYR A 145 19.80 -1.22 -22.67
N VAL A 146 20.74 -2.17 -22.53
CA VAL A 146 21.92 -2.00 -21.66
C VAL A 146 22.84 -0.90 -22.19
N ASP A 147 23.05 -0.83 -23.51
CA ASP A 147 23.79 0.27 -24.14
C ASP A 147 23.11 1.62 -23.89
N TYR A 148 21.77 1.69 -23.97
CA TYR A 148 21.01 2.89 -23.63
C TYR A 148 21.22 3.30 -22.16
N MET A 149 20.95 2.40 -21.21
CA MET A 149 20.98 2.75 -19.78
C MET A 149 22.39 3.12 -19.29
N THR A 150 23.45 2.62 -19.94
CA THR A 150 24.85 2.94 -19.58
C THR A 150 25.32 4.27 -20.15
N ASN A 151 24.69 4.77 -21.21
CA ASN A 151 25.10 5.99 -21.91
C ASN A 151 24.07 7.14 -21.80
N SER A 152 22.92 6.90 -21.16
CA SER A 152 21.86 7.91 -20.98
C SER A 152 22.15 8.88 -19.84
N GLN A 153 21.77 10.14 -20.04
CA GLN A 153 21.69 11.18 -19.00
C GLN A 153 20.27 11.74 -18.86
N ASP A 154 19.27 10.95 -19.24
CA ASP A 154 17.87 11.38 -19.18
C ASP A 154 17.46 11.64 -17.72
N GLU A 155 16.59 12.64 -17.55
CA GLU A 155 15.97 12.96 -16.26
C GLU A 155 15.08 11.80 -15.78
N SER A 156 14.29 11.25 -16.70
CA SER A 156 13.44 10.08 -16.51
C SER A 156 13.83 9.02 -17.54
N PRO A 157 14.84 8.17 -17.25
CA PRO A 157 15.30 7.16 -18.19
C PRO A 157 14.22 6.09 -18.44
N LEU A 158 14.22 5.52 -19.66
CA LEU A 158 13.36 4.40 -20.01
C LEU A 158 13.52 3.25 -19.02
N TYR A 159 12.42 2.61 -18.68
CA TYR A 159 12.39 1.51 -17.71
C TYR A 159 11.97 0.18 -18.33
N LEU A 160 12.86 -0.83 -18.27
CA LEU A 160 12.55 -2.21 -18.69
C LEU A 160 11.56 -2.80 -17.68
N PHE A 161 10.40 -3.19 -18.20
CA PHE A 161 9.27 -3.70 -17.43
C PHE A 161 8.59 -4.80 -18.25
N ASP A 162 9.12 -6.03 -18.17
CA ASP A 162 8.73 -7.13 -19.06
C ASP A 162 7.95 -8.22 -18.33
N ARG A 163 6.70 -8.42 -18.76
CA ARG A 163 5.77 -9.40 -18.18
C ARG A 163 6.03 -10.86 -18.56
N ALA A 164 6.71 -11.09 -19.68
CA ALA A 164 6.94 -12.40 -20.28
C ALA A 164 8.40 -12.85 -20.08
N PHE A 165 9.13 -12.21 -19.17
CA PHE A 165 10.56 -12.45 -18.97
C PHE A 165 10.86 -13.91 -18.62
N ALA A 166 10.03 -14.54 -17.79
CA ALA A 166 10.26 -15.91 -17.34
C ALA A 166 10.20 -16.89 -18.51
N GLU A 167 9.23 -16.73 -19.41
CA GLU A 167 9.10 -17.53 -20.63
C GLU A 167 10.27 -17.26 -21.59
N LYS A 168 10.61 -15.97 -21.79
CA LYS A 168 11.71 -15.53 -22.68
C LYS A 168 13.09 -16.00 -22.21
N MET A 169 13.28 -16.08 -20.90
CA MET A 169 14.54 -16.49 -20.27
C MET A 169 14.57 -17.99 -19.91
N HIS A 170 13.46 -18.69 -20.15
CA HIS A 170 13.25 -20.11 -19.81
C HIS A 170 13.45 -20.41 -18.31
N LEU A 171 12.94 -19.54 -17.45
CA LEU A 171 13.03 -19.69 -16.00
C LEU A 171 11.97 -20.67 -15.48
N THR A 172 12.38 -21.55 -14.59
CA THR A 172 11.50 -22.42 -13.83
C THR A 172 11.03 -21.68 -12.58
N VAL A 173 9.76 -21.28 -12.56
CA VAL A 173 9.16 -20.56 -11.41
C VAL A 173 8.26 -21.51 -10.64
N SER A 174 8.54 -21.67 -9.35
CA SER A 174 7.78 -22.56 -8.47
C SER A 174 6.90 -21.78 -7.50
N SER A 175 5.84 -22.42 -7.02
CA SER A 175 5.02 -21.92 -5.90
C SER A 175 5.63 -22.23 -4.54
N GLN A 176 6.66 -23.09 -4.49
CA GLN A 176 7.33 -23.53 -3.27
C GLN A 176 8.86 -23.51 -3.45
N PRO A 177 9.63 -23.37 -2.35
CA PRO A 177 11.08 -23.49 -2.39
C PRO A 177 11.54 -24.85 -2.95
N GLY A 178 12.54 -24.84 -3.83
CA GLY A 178 13.12 -26.06 -4.37
C GLY A 178 14.32 -25.78 -5.28
N GLU A 179 15.28 -26.71 -5.31
CA GLU A 179 16.52 -26.58 -6.09
C GLU A 179 16.28 -26.57 -7.62
N GLU A 180 15.16 -27.13 -8.07
CA GLU A 180 14.78 -27.18 -9.49
C GLU A 180 14.20 -25.85 -10.00
N ALA A 181 13.86 -24.92 -9.11
CA ALA A 181 13.26 -23.63 -9.46
C ALA A 181 14.29 -22.50 -9.42
N ASP A 182 14.25 -21.61 -10.39
CA ASP A 182 15.07 -20.40 -10.42
C ASP A 182 14.70 -19.42 -9.32
N TYR A 183 13.39 -19.27 -9.05
CA TYR A 183 12.86 -18.49 -7.92
C TYR A 183 11.42 -18.90 -7.56
N TRP A 184 10.94 -18.40 -6.43
CA TRP A 184 9.56 -18.58 -5.94
C TRP A 184 9.09 -17.36 -5.14
N PRO A 185 7.78 -17.07 -5.05
CA PRO A 185 7.26 -16.01 -4.17
C PRO A 185 7.65 -16.24 -2.70
N PRO A 186 7.92 -15.19 -1.90
CA PRO A 186 8.15 -15.37 -0.47
C PRO A 186 7.00 -16.10 0.20
N THR A 187 7.33 -17.15 0.96
CA THR A 187 6.35 -18.12 1.47
C THR A 187 5.33 -17.52 2.42
N CYS A 188 5.67 -16.40 3.08
CA CYS A 188 4.78 -15.66 3.98
C CYS A 188 3.47 -15.21 3.32
N PHE A 189 3.45 -15.02 2.00
CA PHE A 189 2.29 -14.51 1.28
C PHE A 189 1.23 -15.58 1.01
N GLY A 190 1.55 -16.85 1.23
CA GLY A 190 0.66 -17.97 0.96
C GLY A 190 0.34 -18.12 -0.53
N SER A 191 -0.84 -18.67 -0.82
CA SER A 191 -1.28 -18.92 -2.20
C SER A 191 -1.91 -17.69 -2.83
N ASP A 192 -1.52 -17.39 -4.07
CA ASP A 192 -2.15 -16.37 -4.90
C ASP A 192 -3.50 -16.86 -5.44
N LEU A 193 -4.60 -16.19 -5.08
CA LEU A 193 -5.94 -16.61 -5.54
C LEU A 193 -6.14 -16.50 -7.05
N PHE A 194 -5.43 -15.63 -7.77
CA PHE A 194 -5.59 -15.55 -9.23
C PHE A 194 -5.00 -16.77 -9.97
N THR A 195 -4.30 -17.67 -9.29
CA THR A 195 -3.87 -18.95 -9.87
C THR A 195 -5.03 -19.82 -10.36
N VAL A 196 -6.23 -19.70 -9.77
CA VAL A 196 -7.43 -20.45 -10.21
C VAL A 196 -7.89 -20.10 -11.63
N LEU A 197 -7.44 -18.96 -12.17
CA LEU A 197 -7.75 -18.52 -13.53
C LEU A 197 -6.91 -19.24 -14.60
N GLY A 198 -5.86 -19.97 -14.20
CA GLY A 198 -4.98 -20.68 -15.13
C GLY A 198 -4.36 -19.74 -16.17
N SER A 199 -4.46 -20.09 -17.45
CA SER A 199 -3.94 -19.28 -18.55
C SER A 199 -4.72 -18.00 -18.83
N GLN A 200 -5.92 -17.84 -18.25
CA GLN A 200 -6.75 -16.64 -18.38
C GLN A 200 -6.51 -15.64 -17.25
N ARG A 201 -5.50 -15.88 -16.41
CA ARG A 201 -5.09 -14.94 -15.36
C ARG A 201 -4.55 -13.64 -15.98
N PRO A 202 -4.69 -12.50 -15.30
CA PRO A 202 -4.04 -11.29 -15.75
C PRO A 202 -2.52 -11.39 -15.61
N ASP A 203 -1.83 -10.51 -16.35
CA ASP A 203 -0.41 -10.23 -16.14
C ASP A 203 -0.12 -9.99 -14.66
N HIS A 204 0.92 -10.65 -14.13
CA HIS A 204 1.11 -10.77 -12.68
C HIS A 204 2.56 -10.76 -12.23
N ARG A 205 3.52 -10.81 -13.15
CA ARG A 205 4.94 -10.85 -12.83
C ARG A 205 5.72 -10.04 -13.85
N TRP A 206 6.72 -9.31 -13.39
CA TRP A 206 7.55 -8.50 -14.27
C TRP A 206 9.02 -8.56 -13.86
N LEU A 207 9.89 -8.63 -14.87
CA LEU A 207 11.29 -8.26 -14.73
C LEU A 207 11.40 -6.75 -14.85
N ILE A 208 12.12 -6.16 -13.91
CA ILE A 208 12.33 -4.74 -13.82
C ILE A 208 13.83 -4.46 -13.86
N VAL A 209 14.29 -3.73 -14.87
CA VAL A 209 15.70 -3.32 -14.99
C VAL A 209 15.76 -1.84 -15.34
N GLY A 210 16.59 -1.07 -14.65
CA GLY A 210 16.74 0.34 -14.97
C GLY A 210 17.97 0.99 -14.35
N PRO A 211 18.47 2.10 -14.93
CA PRO A 211 19.55 2.89 -14.34
C PRO A 211 19.06 3.66 -13.10
N GLU A 212 19.98 4.31 -12.40
CA GLU A 212 19.61 5.36 -11.43
C GLU A 212 18.65 6.39 -12.05
N ARG A 213 17.83 7.04 -11.22
CA ARG A 213 16.77 8.00 -11.60
C ARG A 213 15.52 7.39 -12.25
N SER A 214 15.61 6.21 -12.86
CA SER A 214 14.42 5.50 -13.35
C SER A 214 13.56 4.94 -12.20
N GLY A 215 12.32 4.59 -12.49
CA GLY A 215 11.40 4.05 -11.50
C GLY A 215 9.95 4.18 -11.93
N SER A 216 9.04 4.20 -10.96
CA SER A 216 7.61 4.38 -11.20
C SER A 216 7.08 5.55 -10.38
N THR A 217 6.29 6.43 -11.01
CA THR A 217 5.54 7.50 -10.32
C THR A 217 4.47 6.91 -9.40
N PHE A 218 3.74 7.77 -8.67
CA PHE A 218 2.65 7.29 -7.81
C PHE A 218 1.58 6.54 -8.58
N HIS A 219 1.33 5.31 -8.15
CA HIS A 219 0.25 4.48 -8.64
C HIS A 219 -0.26 3.56 -7.53
N LYS A 220 -1.38 2.89 -7.81
CA LYS A 220 -1.86 1.71 -7.07
C LYS A 220 -1.78 0.52 -8.00
N ASP A 221 -1.51 -0.65 -7.44
CA ASP A 221 -1.59 -1.88 -8.21
C ASP A 221 -3.02 -2.13 -8.70
N PRO A 222 -3.19 -2.63 -9.94
CA PRO A 222 -4.50 -2.86 -10.53
C PRO A 222 -5.24 -4.02 -9.85
N ASN A 223 -6.52 -4.18 -10.19
CA ASN A 223 -7.32 -5.34 -9.78
C ASN A 223 -7.45 -5.55 -8.26
N ALA A 224 -7.14 -4.51 -7.46
CA ALA A 224 -7.02 -4.58 -6.01
C ALA A 224 -6.07 -5.69 -5.51
N THR A 225 -5.04 -6.05 -6.27
CA THR A 225 -4.01 -6.99 -5.84
C THR A 225 -3.05 -6.36 -4.81
N SER A 226 -2.43 -7.18 -3.96
CA SER A 226 -1.18 -6.80 -3.31
C SER A 226 -0.01 -7.13 -4.26
N ALA A 227 1.18 -6.63 -3.96
CA ALA A 227 2.38 -7.01 -4.67
C ALA A 227 3.56 -7.24 -3.74
N TRP A 228 4.58 -7.90 -4.26
CA TRP A 228 5.91 -7.91 -3.67
C TRP A 228 6.96 -7.54 -4.72
N ASN A 229 8.03 -6.88 -4.30
CA ASN A 229 9.14 -6.46 -5.14
C ASN A 229 10.48 -6.91 -4.55
N ALA A 230 11.14 -7.87 -5.22
CA ALA A 230 12.41 -8.45 -4.81
C ALA A 230 13.57 -7.80 -5.57
N VAL A 231 14.49 -7.15 -4.85
CA VAL A 231 15.66 -6.51 -5.44
C VAL A 231 16.79 -7.52 -5.56
N LEU A 232 17.14 -7.92 -6.79
CA LEU A 232 18.22 -8.87 -7.08
C LEU A 232 19.58 -8.18 -7.29
N LYS A 233 19.56 -6.92 -7.72
CA LYS A 233 20.74 -6.06 -7.86
C LYS A 233 20.36 -4.61 -7.57
N GLY A 234 21.25 -3.88 -6.92
CA GLY A 234 21.11 -2.45 -6.69
C GLY A 234 20.22 -2.09 -5.50
N SER A 235 19.62 -0.91 -5.53
CA SER A 235 18.76 -0.41 -4.45
C SER A 235 17.67 0.53 -4.95
N LYS A 236 16.52 0.46 -4.27
CA LYS A 236 15.30 1.19 -4.60
C LYS A 236 14.81 1.97 -3.40
N TYR A 237 14.59 3.27 -3.57
CA TYR A 237 13.86 4.10 -2.62
C TYR A 237 12.35 3.98 -2.87
N TRP A 238 11.59 3.89 -1.79
CA TRP A 238 10.15 3.78 -1.78
C TRP A 238 9.55 4.83 -0.89
N ILE A 239 8.41 5.39 -1.32
CA ILE A 239 7.53 6.21 -0.49
C ILE A 239 6.08 5.82 -0.79
N MET A 240 5.31 5.62 0.27
CA MET A 240 4.01 4.96 0.21
C MET A 240 2.99 5.64 1.12
N PHE A 241 1.73 5.60 0.69
CA PHE A 241 0.59 6.16 1.41
C PHE A 241 -0.58 5.17 1.41
N PRO A 242 -1.26 4.98 2.56
CA PRO A 242 -2.52 4.26 2.57
C PRO A 242 -3.55 5.04 1.76
N SER A 243 -4.48 4.34 1.12
CA SER A 243 -5.61 4.97 0.44
C SER A 243 -6.94 4.47 0.97
N SER A 244 -7.87 5.41 1.14
CA SER A 244 -9.28 5.14 1.36
C SER A 244 -10.10 6.34 0.92
N LEU A 245 -11.43 6.22 0.85
CA LEU A 245 -12.31 7.33 0.52
C LEU A 245 -12.19 8.54 1.48
N SER A 246 -11.67 8.32 2.69
CA SER A 246 -11.49 9.38 3.70
C SER A 246 -10.04 9.83 3.85
N ILE A 247 -9.11 9.30 3.07
CA ILE A 247 -7.70 9.66 3.11
C ILE A 247 -7.36 10.28 1.75
N PRO A 248 -6.92 11.55 1.71
CA PRO A 248 -6.57 12.18 0.45
C PRO A 248 -5.40 11.45 -0.23
N PRO A 249 -5.29 11.56 -1.57
CA PRO A 249 -4.13 11.05 -2.30
C PRO A 249 -2.82 11.73 -1.84
N PRO A 250 -1.65 11.17 -2.20
CA PRO A 250 -0.34 11.79 -1.90
C PRO A 250 -0.27 13.24 -2.41
N PRO A 251 0.52 14.12 -1.75
CA PRO A 251 0.73 15.48 -2.25
C PRO A 251 1.14 15.52 -3.72
N GLY A 252 0.52 16.42 -4.49
CA GLY A 252 0.73 16.53 -5.94
C GLY A 252 -0.05 15.51 -6.79
N VAL A 253 -0.68 14.51 -6.19
CA VAL A 253 -1.56 13.55 -6.88
C VAL A 253 -3.01 13.97 -6.70
N TYR A 254 -3.75 14.09 -7.81
CA TYR A 254 -5.16 14.44 -7.84
C TYR A 254 -5.93 13.33 -8.55
N VAL A 255 -7.11 13.02 -8.05
CA VAL A 255 -7.92 11.90 -8.54
C VAL A 255 -9.36 12.39 -8.72
N SER A 256 -10.01 12.00 -9.81
CA SER A 256 -11.43 12.28 -10.03
C SER A 256 -12.31 11.59 -8.98
N ASP A 257 -13.54 12.07 -8.80
CA ASP A 257 -14.48 11.51 -7.81
C ASP A 257 -14.78 10.01 -8.04
N ASP A 258 -14.81 9.58 -9.31
CA ASP A 258 -15.01 8.19 -9.74
C ASP A 258 -13.70 7.38 -9.82
N GLN A 259 -12.56 7.99 -9.49
CA GLN A 259 -11.22 7.43 -9.54
C GLN A 259 -10.74 6.93 -10.92
N SER A 260 -11.39 7.35 -12.01
CA SER A 260 -10.96 6.97 -13.37
C SER A 260 -9.79 7.80 -13.89
N GLU A 261 -9.64 9.04 -13.41
CA GLU A 261 -8.59 9.95 -13.85
C GLU A 261 -7.64 10.29 -12.70
N VAL A 262 -6.35 10.20 -12.96
CA VAL A 262 -5.29 10.55 -12.01
C VAL A 262 -4.37 11.56 -12.68
N THR A 263 -4.19 12.72 -12.03
CA THR A 263 -3.21 13.73 -12.43
C THR A 263 -2.08 13.77 -11.41
N SER A 264 -0.83 13.69 -11.87
CA SER A 264 0.37 13.74 -11.03
C SER A 264 1.51 14.42 -11.79
N PRO A 265 2.62 14.79 -11.11
CA PRO A 265 3.81 15.30 -11.79
C PRO A 265 4.31 14.33 -12.86
N LEU A 266 4.89 14.88 -13.92
CA LEU A 266 5.29 14.14 -15.11
C LEU A 266 6.47 13.20 -14.83
N SER A 267 7.36 13.58 -13.91
CA SER A 267 8.54 12.80 -13.54
C SER A 267 8.65 12.60 -12.03
N ILE A 268 9.37 11.54 -11.65
CA ILE A 268 9.74 11.29 -10.25
C ILE A 268 10.57 12.46 -9.68
N ALA A 269 11.45 13.03 -10.50
CA ALA A 269 12.30 14.15 -10.10
C ALA A 269 11.47 15.42 -9.81
N GLU A 270 10.52 15.75 -10.68
CA GLU A 270 9.57 16.85 -10.46
C GLU A 270 8.81 16.66 -9.15
N TRP A 271 8.28 15.45 -8.92
CA TRP A 271 7.56 15.15 -7.69
C TRP A 271 8.44 15.28 -6.45
N LEU A 272 9.67 14.75 -6.49
CA LEU A 272 10.60 14.81 -5.37
C LEU A 272 11.02 16.24 -5.03
N LEU A 273 11.20 17.10 -6.04
CA LEU A 273 11.56 18.50 -5.83
C LEU A 273 10.37 19.33 -5.31
N GLY A 274 9.16 19.08 -5.80
CA GLY A 274 7.97 19.86 -5.47
C GLY A 274 7.28 19.44 -4.18
N PHE A 275 7.20 18.14 -3.90
CA PHE A 275 6.24 17.60 -2.92
C PHE A 275 6.87 16.72 -1.83
N HIS A 276 8.12 16.29 -1.95
CA HIS A 276 8.72 15.32 -1.01
C HIS A 276 8.74 15.77 0.45
N ALA A 277 9.04 17.06 0.68
CA ALA A 277 9.07 17.63 2.03
C ALA A 277 7.67 17.67 2.67
N GLU A 278 6.63 17.94 1.87
CA GLU A 278 5.22 17.92 2.30
C GLU A 278 4.74 16.47 2.50
N ALA A 279 5.11 15.57 1.60
CA ALA A 279 4.81 14.15 1.65
C ALA A 279 5.26 13.53 2.98
N ARG A 280 6.50 13.77 3.40
CA ARG A 280 7.04 13.31 4.70
C ARG A 280 6.31 13.88 5.92
N GLN A 281 5.58 14.97 5.77
CA GLN A 281 4.77 15.57 6.84
C GLN A 281 3.33 15.06 6.82
N THR A 282 2.91 14.34 5.77
CA THR A 282 1.55 13.84 5.59
C THR A 282 1.31 12.57 6.42
N ALA A 283 0.10 12.46 6.99
CA ALA A 283 -0.24 11.34 7.87
C ALA A 283 -0.28 10.02 7.09
N GLY A 284 0.34 8.96 7.64
CA GLY A 284 0.40 7.66 6.98
C GLY A 284 1.50 7.53 5.93
N CYS A 285 2.29 8.58 5.67
CA CYS A 285 3.50 8.48 4.86
C CYS A 285 4.46 7.46 5.50
N VAL A 286 4.92 6.51 4.70
CA VAL A 286 6.05 5.65 5.05
C VAL A 286 7.02 5.59 3.88
N GLU A 287 8.31 5.52 4.17
CA GLU A 287 9.39 5.46 3.20
C GLU A 287 10.48 4.49 3.64
N GLY A 288 11.26 4.02 2.69
CA GLY A 288 12.32 3.05 2.97
C GLY A 288 13.19 2.79 1.76
N VAL A 289 14.31 2.12 1.98
CA VAL A 289 15.20 1.66 0.91
C VAL A 289 15.26 0.13 0.95
N CYS A 290 14.95 -0.50 -0.17
CA CYS A 290 15.21 -1.91 -0.42
C CYS A 290 16.58 -2.03 -1.08
N ASN A 291 17.47 -2.79 -0.45
CA ASN A 291 18.79 -3.11 -0.99
C ASN A 291 18.77 -4.47 -1.69
N GLU A 292 19.88 -4.81 -2.34
CA GLU A 292 20.11 -6.15 -2.90
C GLU A 292 19.81 -7.25 -1.86
N GLY A 293 18.91 -8.17 -2.22
CA GLY A 293 18.42 -9.26 -1.38
C GLY A 293 17.19 -8.94 -0.52
N ASP A 294 16.70 -7.70 -0.53
CA ASP A 294 15.48 -7.31 0.18
C ASP A 294 14.22 -7.56 -0.68
N VAL A 295 13.08 -7.79 -0.02
CA VAL A 295 11.75 -7.83 -0.64
C VAL A 295 10.81 -6.84 0.03
N LEU A 296 10.20 -5.93 -0.73
CA LEU A 296 9.12 -5.08 -0.24
C LEU A 296 7.76 -5.75 -0.44
N HIS A 297 6.89 -5.72 0.56
CA HIS A 297 5.45 -5.95 0.42
C HIS A 297 4.72 -4.62 0.16
N VAL A 298 3.92 -4.59 -0.91
CA VAL A 298 3.00 -3.51 -1.27
C VAL A 298 1.57 -3.97 -0.98
N PRO A 299 0.91 -3.43 0.04
CA PRO A 299 -0.46 -3.83 0.34
C PRO A 299 -1.44 -3.27 -0.69
N SER A 300 -2.44 -4.08 -1.02
CA SER A 300 -3.52 -3.68 -1.93
C SER A 300 -4.13 -2.31 -1.58
N GLY A 301 -4.19 -1.44 -2.59
CA GLY A 301 -4.75 -0.09 -2.51
C GLY A 301 -3.79 0.99 -2.01
N TRP A 302 -2.53 0.68 -1.68
CA TRP A 302 -1.55 1.70 -1.31
C TRP A 302 -1.01 2.45 -2.51
N TYR A 303 -0.99 3.77 -2.42
CA TYR A 303 -0.21 4.60 -3.34
C TYR A 303 1.27 4.37 -3.06
N HIS A 304 2.06 4.19 -4.11
CA HIS A 304 3.50 4.02 -3.97
C HIS A 304 4.26 4.61 -5.15
N LEU A 305 5.42 5.21 -4.85
CA LEU A 305 6.41 5.71 -5.80
C LEU A 305 7.72 5.00 -5.53
N VAL A 306 8.43 4.67 -6.61
CA VAL A 306 9.70 3.93 -6.58
C VAL A 306 10.75 4.68 -7.37
N LEU A 307 11.95 4.82 -6.79
CA LEU A 307 13.12 5.42 -7.45
C LEU A 307 14.30 4.47 -7.35
N ASN A 308 14.91 4.13 -8.47
CA ASN A 308 16.20 3.43 -8.50
C ASN A 308 17.31 4.40 -8.07
N LEU A 309 18.00 4.05 -6.99
CA LEU A 309 19.13 4.83 -6.46
C LEU A 309 20.45 4.48 -7.18
N GLU A 310 20.48 3.32 -7.83
CA GLU A 310 21.60 2.80 -8.60
C GLU A 310 21.04 1.85 -9.69
N PRO A 311 21.84 1.45 -10.70
CA PRO A 311 21.44 0.44 -11.67
C PRO A 311 20.90 -0.81 -10.98
N SER A 312 19.64 -1.14 -11.24
CA SER A 312 18.88 -2.10 -10.45
C SER A 312 18.23 -3.18 -11.31
N ILE A 313 18.20 -4.41 -10.77
CA ILE A 313 17.47 -5.55 -11.32
C ILE A 313 16.53 -6.06 -10.23
N ALA A 314 15.25 -6.19 -10.54
CA ALA A 314 14.25 -6.69 -9.60
C ALA A 314 13.20 -7.56 -10.29
N ILE A 315 12.58 -8.43 -9.51
CA ILE A 315 11.38 -9.17 -9.90
C ILE A 315 10.24 -8.66 -9.03
N THR A 316 9.11 -8.34 -9.64
CA THR A 316 7.89 -7.97 -8.91
C THR A 316 6.77 -8.90 -9.30
N GLN A 317 5.89 -9.24 -8.36
CA GLN A 317 4.66 -9.98 -8.67
C GLN A 317 3.47 -9.46 -7.88
N ASN A 318 2.32 -9.47 -8.55
CA ASN A 318 1.03 -9.18 -7.95
C ASN A 318 0.38 -10.49 -7.54
N PHE A 319 -0.28 -10.47 -6.38
CA PHE A 319 -0.96 -11.62 -5.82
C PHE A 319 -2.19 -11.18 -5.03
N ILE A 320 -3.11 -12.13 -4.84
CA ILE A 320 -4.26 -11.93 -3.96
C ILE A 320 -4.11 -12.82 -2.73
N PRO A 321 -3.88 -12.25 -1.54
CA PRO A 321 -3.97 -13.02 -0.31
C PRO A 321 -5.43 -13.38 -0.02
N ARG A 322 -5.67 -14.53 0.61
CA ARG A 322 -7.03 -15.07 0.87
C ARG A 322 -8.00 -14.04 1.47
N TRP A 323 -7.56 -13.24 2.45
CA TRP A 323 -8.36 -12.22 3.14
C TRP A 323 -8.75 -11.00 2.29
N ARG A 324 -8.20 -10.85 1.08
CA ARG A 324 -8.50 -9.74 0.17
C ARG A 324 -9.47 -10.13 -0.95
N VAL A 325 -9.99 -11.35 -0.96
CA VAL A 325 -10.93 -11.82 -1.99
C VAL A 325 -12.15 -10.89 -2.17
N GLY A 326 -12.75 -10.40 -1.08
CA GLY A 326 -13.90 -9.50 -1.15
C GLY A 326 -13.60 -8.16 -1.80
N ALA A 327 -12.41 -7.60 -1.55
CA ALA A 327 -11.95 -6.36 -2.17
C ALA A 327 -11.68 -6.53 -3.68
N VAL A 328 -11.12 -7.68 -4.08
CA VAL A 328 -10.91 -8.00 -5.50
C VAL A 328 -12.26 -8.21 -6.21
N LEU A 329 -13.18 -8.95 -5.60
CA LEU A 329 -14.53 -9.13 -6.15
C LEU A 329 -15.24 -7.78 -6.33
N GLN A 330 -15.08 -6.86 -5.37
CA GLN A 330 -15.63 -5.51 -5.48
C GLN A 330 -15.00 -4.75 -6.63
N PHE A 331 -13.68 -4.75 -6.73
CA PHE A 331 -12.96 -4.05 -7.79
C PHE A 331 -13.35 -4.55 -9.17
N LEU A 332 -13.33 -5.87 -9.41
CA LEU A 332 -13.68 -6.47 -10.70
C LEU A 332 -15.15 -6.20 -11.09
N ARG A 333 -16.06 -6.10 -10.11
CA ARG A 333 -17.49 -5.82 -10.35
C ARG A 333 -17.75 -4.34 -10.62
N ASP A 334 -17.17 -3.45 -9.81
CA ASP A 334 -17.55 -2.04 -9.71
C ASP A 334 -16.61 -1.09 -10.46
N GLN A 335 -15.36 -1.48 -10.71
CA GLN A 335 -14.34 -0.65 -11.38
C GLN A 335 -13.89 -1.27 -12.71
N LYS A 336 -14.85 -1.70 -13.54
CA LYS A 336 -14.59 -2.44 -14.78
C LYS A 336 -13.61 -1.74 -15.72
N GLN A 337 -13.69 -0.41 -15.80
CA GLN A 337 -12.81 0.43 -16.63
C GLN A 337 -11.34 0.46 -16.14
N SER A 338 -11.09 0.10 -14.89
CA SER A 338 -9.77 0.10 -14.25
C SER A 338 -9.18 -1.31 -14.13
N VAL A 339 -9.88 -2.33 -14.64
CA VAL A 339 -9.37 -3.70 -14.71
C VAL A 339 -8.30 -3.78 -15.80
N SER A 340 -7.15 -4.38 -15.49
CA SER A 340 -6.03 -4.46 -16.42
C SER A 340 -5.32 -5.81 -16.41
N GLY A 341 -4.51 -6.06 -17.44
CA GLY A 341 -3.64 -7.24 -17.57
C GLY A 341 -4.34 -8.52 -18.04
N PHE A 342 -5.68 -8.54 -18.12
CA PHE A 342 -6.41 -9.62 -18.78
C PHE A 342 -6.24 -9.54 -20.30
N SER A 343 -6.30 -10.70 -20.95
CA SER A 343 -6.33 -10.78 -22.41
C SER A 343 -7.70 -10.33 -22.96
N ASP A 344 -7.71 -9.85 -24.20
CA ASP A 344 -8.90 -9.28 -24.85
C ASP A 344 -10.07 -10.29 -25.00
N ASP A 345 -9.82 -11.60 -24.89
CA ASP A 345 -10.84 -12.65 -24.90
C ASP A 345 -11.58 -12.81 -23.57
N VAL A 346 -11.15 -12.14 -22.49
CA VAL A 346 -11.83 -12.15 -21.20
C VAL A 346 -12.79 -10.96 -21.10
N GLU A 347 -14.04 -11.17 -21.52
CA GLU A 347 -15.08 -10.13 -21.51
C GLU A 347 -15.56 -9.75 -20.09
N ASP A 348 -15.68 -10.73 -19.20
CA ASP A 348 -16.15 -10.52 -17.81
C ASP A 348 -15.20 -11.17 -16.79
N PRO A 349 -14.13 -10.45 -16.40
CA PRO A 349 -13.19 -10.90 -15.38
C PRO A 349 -13.85 -11.25 -14.04
N TYR A 350 -14.92 -10.55 -13.66
CA TYR A 350 -15.64 -10.82 -12.41
C TYR A 350 -16.36 -12.18 -12.49
N ALA A 351 -17.15 -12.40 -13.53
CA ALA A 351 -17.88 -13.67 -13.70
C ALA A 351 -16.92 -14.85 -13.84
N LEU A 352 -15.82 -14.67 -14.59
CA LEU A 352 -14.77 -15.68 -14.72
C LEU A 352 -14.16 -16.03 -13.36
N PHE A 353 -13.74 -15.04 -12.57
CA PHE A 353 -13.12 -15.29 -11.27
C PHE A 353 -14.09 -15.94 -10.29
N VAL A 354 -15.35 -15.51 -10.25
CA VAL A 354 -16.40 -16.14 -9.42
C VAL A 354 -16.61 -17.61 -9.82
N SER A 355 -16.66 -17.93 -11.12
CA SER A 355 -16.85 -19.30 -11.59
C SER A 355 -15.68 -20.20 -11.17
N ARG A 356 -14.45 -19.76 -11.44
CA ARG A 356 -13.24 -20.54 -11.11
C ARG A 356 -13.06 -20.69 -9.60
N LEU A 357 -13.28 -19.63 -8.84
CA LEU A 357 -13.18 -19.72 -7.38
C LEU A 357 -14.24 -20.65 -6.80
N ARG A 358 -15.47 -20.67 -7.35
CA ARG A 358 -16.52 -21.63 -6.92
C ARG A 358 -16.11 -23.09 -7.15
N GLU A 359 -15.44 -23.37 -8.25
CA GLU A 359 -14.96 -24.72 -8.59
C GLU A 359 -13.83 -25.19 -7.66
N HIS A 360 -12.96 -24.27 -7.25
CA HIS A 360 -11.76 -24.57 -6.46
C HIS A 360 -11.95 -24.47 -4.94
N ASP A 361 -12.65 -23.43 -4.46
CA ASP A 361 -12.85 -23.12 -3.04
C ASP A 361 -14.20 -22.39 -2.84
N PRO A 362 -15.33 -23.13 -2.80
CA PRO A 362 -16.66 -22.53 -2.67
C PRO A 362 -16.88 -21.83 -1.32
N GLU A 363 -16.21 -22.28 -0.25
CA GLU A 363 -16.29 -21.66 1.07
C GLU A 363 -15.64 -20.27 1.07
N LEU A 364 -14.45 -20.14 0.47
CA LEU A 364 -13.78 -18.85 0.31
C LEU A 364 -14.58 -17.88 -0.57
N LEU A 365 -15.25 -18.39 -1.61
CA LEU A 365 -16.15 -17.54 -2.40
C LEU A 365 -17.30 -17.01 -1.56
N GLU A 366 -17.92 -17.83 -0.71
CA GLU A 366 -18.99 -17.39 0.18
C GLU A 366 -18.50 -16.32 1.16
N GLU A 367 -17.34 -16.54 1.80
CA GLU A 367 -16.67 -15.54 2.65
C GLU A 367 -16.45 -14.22 1.90
N GLY A 368 -15.94 -14.31 0.66
CA GLY A 368 -15.68 -13.15 -0.19
C GLY A 368 -16.92 -12.40 -0.61
N LEU A 369 -18.04 -13.09 -0.88
CA LEU A 369 -19.31 -12.47 -1.21
C LEU A 369 -19.96 -11.77 0.00
N ILE A 370 -19.82 -12.33 1.20
CA ILE A 370 -20.24 -11.67 2.45
C ILE A 370 -19.45 -10.37 2.64
N GLU A 371 -18.12 -10.42 2.46
CA GLU A 371 -17.27 -9.23 2.58
C GLU A 371 -17.58 -8.19 1.49
N LEU A 372 -17.83 -8.63 0.26
CA LEU A 372 -18.26 -7.76 -0.84
C LEU A 372 -19.55 -6.99 -0.50
N ASP A 373 -20.55 -7.66 0.05
CA ASP A 373 -21.80 -7.02 0.50
C ASP A 373 -21.53 -6.00 1.61
N ARG A 374 -20.66 -6.34 2.58
CA ARG A 374 -20.25 -5.42 3.65
C ARG A 374 -19.56 -4.16 3.10
N LEU A 375 -18.62 -4.32 2.17
CA LEU A 375 -17.89 -3.22 1.52
C LEU A 375 -18.84 -2.34 0.70
N SER A 376 -19.80 -2.95 0.00
CA SER A 376 -20.81 -2.24 -0.80
C SER A 376 -21.74 -1.40 0.07
N LYS A 377 -22.15 -1.92 1.24
CA LYS A 377 -22.99 -1.21 2.22
C LYS A 377 -22.22 -0.14 2.97
N GLY A 378 -20.94 -0.34 3.26
CA GLY A 378 -20.09 0.66 3.92
C GLY A 378 -19.95 1.97 3.14
N GLY A 379 -20.01 1.89 1.80
CA GLY A 379 -20.07 3.06 0.92
C GLY A 379 -21.40 3.81 1.03
N ARG A 380 -22.54 3.13 0.93
CA ARG A 380 -23.88 3.74 0.96
C ARG A 380 -24.35 4.18 2.35
N GLY A 381 -24.04 3.42 3.40
CA GLY A 381 -24.53 3.66 4.76
C GLY A 381 -24.04 4.98 5.35
N LYS A 382 -22.79 5.38 5.05
CA LYS A 382 -22.24 6.67 5.47
C LYS A 382 -22.91 7.85 4.76
N TRP A 383 -23.20 7.71 3.46
CA TRP A 383 -23.94 8.73 2.70
C TRP A 383 -25.39 8.85 3.19
N GLU A 384 -26.11 7.74 3.38
CA GLU A 384 -27.48 7.75 3.91
C GLU A 384 -27.58 8.27 5.35
N GLU A 385 -26.54 8.09 6.17
CA GLU A 385 -26.45 8.64 7.52
C GLU A 385 -26.12 10.14 7.52
N LEU A 386 -25.36 10.63 6.54
CA LEU A 386 -25.05 12.05 6.33
C LEU A 386 -26.16 12.83 5.61
N THR A 387 -27.00 12.17 4.81
CA THR A 387 -28.12 12.80 4.09
C THR A 387 -29.48 12.62 4.77
N LYS A 388 -29.54 11.95 5.93
CA LYS A 388 -30.77 11.90 6.73
C LYS A 388 -31.02 13.27 7.36
N PRO A 389 -32.14 13.95 7.06
CA PRO A 389 -32.51 15.13 7.79
C PRO A 389 -32.72 14.72 9.25
N THR A 390 -32.02 15.36 10.18
CA THR A 390 -32.30 15.23 11.61
C THR A 390 -33.70 15.75 11.85
N VAL A 391 -34.67 14.84 11.90
CA VAL A 391 -36.01 15.13 12.41
C VAL A 391 -35.87 15.29 13.92
N SER A 392 -35.63 16.52 14.36
CA SER A 392 -36.01 16.93 15.71
C SER A 392 -37.46 17.37 15.65
N GLU A 393 -38.34 16.58 16.25
CA GLU A 393 -39.73 16.95 16.47
C GLU A 393 -39.82 18.21 17.35
N GLU A 394 -40.61 19.15 16.83
CA GLU A 394 -41.35 20.24 17.51
C GLU A 394 -40.58 21.46 18.05
N ALA A 395 -40.65 22.58 17.30
CA ALA A 395 -41.60 23.66 17.62
C ALA A 395 -41.67 24.68 16.46
N ASP A 396 -42.90 25.05 16.10
CA ASP A 396 -43.29 26.05 15.11
C ASP A 396 -42.52 27.37 15.22
N HIS A 397 -42.10 27.93 14.08
CA HIS A 397 -42.28 29.35 13.75
C HIS A 397 -42.02 29.61 12.26
N GLU A 398 -42.87 30.48 11.69
CA GLU A 398 -42.97 30.85 10.28
C GLU A 398 -41.69 31.47 9.66
N ALA A 399 -41.54 31.20 8.36
CA ALA A 399 -40.97 32.04 7.30
C ALA A 399 -39.52 32.58 7.42
N SER A 400 -38.63 32.07 6.57
CA SER A 400 -38.06 32.86 5.46
C SER A 400 -37.38 31.92 4.45
N GLY A 401 -37.73 32.06 3.16
CA GLY A 401 -37.05 31.37 2.07
C GLY A 401 -35.76 32.08 1.67
N PHE A 402 -34.77 31.32 1.20
CA PHE A 402 -33.69 31.83 0.37
C PHE A 402 -33.49 30.88 -0.81
N SER A 403 -33.82 31.40 -2.00
CA SER A 403 -33.60 30.80 -3.32
C SER A 403 -32.39 31.50 -3.95
N PHE A 404 -31.52 30.76 -4.62
CA PHE A 404 -30.54 31.31 -5.55
C PHE A 404 -30.90 30.90 -6.97
N GLY A 405 -31.51 31.83 -7.70
CA GLY A 405 -31.62 31.79 -9.15
C GLY A 405 -30.57 32.72 -9.74
N PHE A 406 -29.80 32.23 -10.73
CA PHE A 406 -28.99 33.09 -11.59
C PHE A 406 -29.71 33.23 -12.92
N GLY A 407 -30.27 34.42 -13.14
CA GLY A 407 -30.72 34.90 -14.44
C GLY A 407 -29.86 36.11 -14.82
N GLY A 408 -29.35 36.08 -16.05
CA GLY A 408 -28.58 37.15 -16.67
C GLY A 408 -28.36 36.79 -18.13
N ASP A 409 -29.27 37.26 -18.96
CA ASP A 409 -29.39 37.06 -20.40
C ASP A 409 -28.16 37.56 -21.19
N ASP A 410 -27.89 36.90 -22.32
CA ASP A 410 -27.52 37.55 -23.58
C ASP A 410 -27.97 36.63 -24.72
N GLU A 411 -29.14 36.94 -25.29
CA GLU A 411 -29.64 36.39 -26.55
C GLU A 411 -28.92 37.09 -27.72
N ALA A 412 -28.38 36.31 -28.65
CA ALA A 412 -28.07 36.76 -30.00
C ALA A 412 -28.65 35.76 -31.00
N GLU A 413 -29.56 36.27 -31.82
CA GLU A 413 -30.36 35.61 -32.83
C GLU A 413 -29.53 34.86 -33.89
N ALA A 414 -30.02 33.71 -34.32
CA ALA A 414 -29.73 33.15 -35.64
C ALA A 414 -31.01 32.54 -36.20
N GLU A 415 -31.64 33.27 -37.12
CA GLU A 415 -32.65 32.77 -38.06
C GLU A 415 -32.01 31.72 -39.00
N GLU A 416 -32.62 30.56 -39.11
CA GLU A 416 -32.46 29.65 -40.25
C GLU A 416 -33.65 29.82 -41.21
N VAL A 417 -33.32 30.07 -42.49
CA VAL A 417 -34.16 29.81 -43.67
C VAL A 417 -33.21 29.39 -44.80
N PRO A 418 -33.57 28.46 -45.71
CA PRO A 418 -34.75 27.59 -45.79
C PRO A 418 -34.48 26.09 -45.61
#